data_AF-A0A7L7VRQ5-F1
#
_entry.id   AF-A0A7L7VRQ5-F1
#
_cell.length_a   1.000
_cell.length_b   1.000
_cell.length_c   1.000
_cell.angle_alpha   90.00
_cell.angle_beta   90.00
_cell.angle_gamma   90.00
#
_symmetry.space_group_name_H-M   'P 1'
#
loop_
_entity.id
_entity.type
_entity.pdbx_description
1 polymer ?
#
loop_
_entity_poly.entity_id
_entity_poly.type
_entity_poly.pdbx_seq_one_letter_code
_entity_poly.pdbx_strand_id
1 'polypeptide(L)' 'MALHQPEPVEISTRMRPGEWTDATLAELVASYRAKIMDMGASASEVVEEIEKNDDGSVKVNVSWVKPAL' A
#
# COMPACT_ATOMS: atom_id res chain seq x y z
N MET A 1 -30.59 0.83 3.34
CA MET A 1 -29.83 1.98 2.81
C MET A 1 -28.37 1.58 2.81
N ALA A 2 -27.74 1.41 1.65
CA ALA A 2 -26.31 1.14 1.59
C ALA A 2 -25.60 2.47 1.89
N LEU A 3 -24.93 2.54 3.03
CA LEU A 3 -23.97 3.60 3.30
C LEU A 3 -22.90 3.47 2.21
N HIS A 4 -22.79 4.44 1.33
CA HIS A 4 -21.67 4.50 0.38
C HIS A 4 -20.40 4.61 1.21
N GLN A 5 -19.72 3.48 1.42
CA GLN A 5 -18.37 3.50 1.96
C GLN A 5 -17.48 4.10 0.87
N PRO A 6 -16.64 5.08 1.22
CA PRO A 6 -15.70 5.66 0.27
C PRO A 6 -14.79 4.56 -0.27
N GLU A 7 -14.60 4.53 -1.59
CA GLU A 7 -13.72 3.55 -2.22
C GLU A 7 -12.28 3.79 -1.72
N PRO A 8 -11.62 2.77 -1.13
CA PRO A 8 -10.25 2.92 -0.66
C PRO A 8 -9.33 3.18 -1.83
N VAL A 9 -8.42 4.13 -1.67
CA VAL A 9 -7.32 4.32 -2.61
C VAL A 9 -6.27 3.28 -2.29
N GLU A 10 -5.92 2.46 -3.28
CA GLU A 10 -4.98 1.36 -3.12
C GLU A 10 -3.88 1.42 -4.19
N ILE A 11 -2.64 1.22 -3.76
CA ILE A 11 -1.49 0.95 -4.63
C ILE A 11 -0.92 -0.41 -4.23
N SER A 12 -1.18 -1.41 -5.07
CA SER A 12 -0.67 -2.77 -4.87
C SER A 12 0.33 -3.15 -5.96
N THR A 13 1.39 -3.85 -5.58
CA THR A 13 2.41 -4.36 -6.49
C THR A 13 2.91 -5.71 -6.03
N ARG A 14 3.01 -6.64 -6.98
CA ARG A 14 3.52 -7.98 -6.76
C ARG A 14 4.88 -8.12 -7.43
N MET A 15 5.87 -8.54 -6.65
CA MET A 15 7.25 -8.74 -7.07
C MET A 15 7.56 -10.24 -7.06
N ARG A 16 8.27 -10.72 -8.08
CA ARG A 16 8.72 -12.11 -8.16
C ARG A 16 9.95 -12.34 -7.27
N PRO A 17 10.25 -13.59 -6.89
CA PRO A 17 11.51 -13.92 -6.23
C PRO A 17 12.69 -13.38 -7.03
N GLY A 18 13.60 -12.66 -6.35
CA GLY A 18 14.78 -12.03 -6.95
C GLY A 18 14.57 -10.63 -7.53
N GLU A 19 13.33 -10.16 -7.68
CA GLU A 19 13.05 -8.77 -8.11
C GLU A 19 13.09 -7.75 -6.96
N TRP A 20 13.13 -8.23 -5.72
CA TRP A 20 13.09 -7.39 -4.53
C TRP A 20 14.19 -7.75 -3.54
N THR A 21 14.56 -6.78 -2.74
CA THR A 21 15.43 -6.89 -1.56
C THR A 21 14.76 -6.12 -0.43
N ASP A 22 15.18 -6.31 0.82
CA ASP A 22 14.60 -5.53 1.93
C ASP A 22 14.80 -4.00 1.75
N ALA A 23 15.90 -3.59 1.11
CA ALA A 23 16.15 -2.19 0.79
C ALA A 23 15.17 -1.65 -0.27
N THR A 24 15.07 -2.33 -1.43
CA THR A 24 14.17 -1.88 -2.51
C THR A 24 12.70 -1.98 -2.13
N LEU A 25 12.35 -2.95 -1.27
CA LEU A 25 11.03 -3.09 -0.69
C LEU A 25 10.67 -1.91 0.21
N ALA A 26 11.58 -1.52 1.11
CA ALA A 26 11.37 -0.35 1.97
C ALA A 26 11.24 0.94 1.17
N GLU A 27 12.06 1.12 0.13
CA GLU A 27 11.97 2.26 -0.79
C GLU A 27 10.64 2.29 -1.55
N LEU A 28 10.14 1.12 -1.99
CA LEU A 28 8.87 1.01 -2.70
C LEU A 28 7.69 1.37 -1.79
N VAL A 29 7.65 0.82 -0.57
CA VAL A 29 6.61 1.11 0.42
C VAL A 29 6.63 2.59 0.78
N ALA A 30 7.80 3.17 1.04
CA ALA A 30 7.95 4.61 1.30
C ALA A 30 7.44 5.46 0.13
N SER A 31 7.73 5.04 -1.11
CA SER A 31 7.26 5.74 -2.31
C SER A 31 5.74 5.69 -2.46
N TYR A 32 5.10 4.55 -2.19
CA TYR A 32 3.64 4.41 -2.25
C TYR A 32 2.96 5.18 -1.12
N ARG A 33 3.50 5.10 0.09
CA ARG A 33 3.06 5.92 1.22
C ARG A 33 3.12 7.39 0.88
N ALA A 34 4.23 7.88 0.32
CA ALA A 34 4.37 9.28 -0.06
C ALA A 34 3.33 9.71 -1.10
N LYS A 35 3.03 8.87 -2.10
CA LYS A 35 1.97 9.13 -3.08
C LYS A 35 0.59 9.22 -2.43
N ILE A 36 0.29 8.33 -1.49
CA ILE A 36 -0.99 8.33 -0.78
C ILE A 36 -1.12 9.55 0.15
N MET A 37 -0.02 9.93 0.80
CA MET A 37 0.04 11.15 1.60
C MET A 37 -0.10 12.43 0.75
N ASP A 38 0.48 12.44 -0.45
CA ASP A 38 0.33 13.55 -1.41
C ASP A 38 -1.14 13.74 -1.84
N MET A 39 -1.92 12.65 -1.88
CA MET A 39 -3.37 12.70 -2.12
C MET A 39 -4.19 13.21 -0.92
N GLY A 40 -3.55 13.50 0.22
CA GLY A 40 -4.16 14.08 1.41
C GLY A 40 -4.31 13.13 2.60
N ALA A 41 -3.79 11.90 2.51
CA ALA A 41 -3.81 10.97 3.65
C ALA A 41 -2.83 11.41 4.75
N SER A 42 -3.24 11.31 6.00
CA SER A 42 -2.29 11.43 7.11
C SER A 42 -1.47 10.15 7.24
N ALA A 43 -0.26 10.27 7.79
CA ALA A 43 0.62 9.12 8.07
C ALA A 43 -0.05 8.01 8.90
N SER A 44 -1.02 8.36 9.76
CA SER A 44 -1.78 7.42 10.60
C SER A 44 -2.95 6.75 9.88
N GLU A 45 -3.36 7.26 8.71
CA GLU A 45 -4.48 6.74 7.91
C GLU A 45 -4.02 5.81 6.79
N VAL A 46 -2.71 5.82 6.49
CA VAL A 46 -2.11 4.94 5.51
C VAL A 46 -1.89 3.56 6.14
N VAL A 47 -2.44 2.54 5.49
CA VAL A 47 -2.28 1.13 5.87
C VAL A 47 -1.30 0.49 4.91
N GLU A 48 -0.20 -0.04 5.45
CA GLU A 48 0.84 -0.75 4.71
C GLU A 48 0.73 -2.25 5.03
N GLU A 49 0.45 -3.07 4.02
CA GLU A 49 0.42 -4.53 4.14
C GLU A 49 1.48 -5.14 3.22
N ILE A 50 2.37 -5.94 3.80
CA ILE A 50 3.44 -6.60 3.07
C ILE A 50 3.30 -8.10 3.29
N GLU A 51 2.93 -8.81 2.24
CA GLU A 51 2.79 -10.26 2.25
C GLU A 51 4.01 -10.89 1.57
N LYS A 52 4.89 -11.50 2.38
CA LYS A 52 6.02 -12.29 1.89
C LYS A 52 5.58 -13.75 1.80
N ASN A 53 5.59 -14.30 0.59
CA ASN A 53 5.20 -15.69 0.33
C ASN A 53 6.40 -16.63 0.46
N ASP A 54 6.17 -17.90 0.81
CA ASP A 54 7.20 -18.94 0.93
C ASP A 54 7.95 -19.24 -0.38
N ASP A 55 7.32 -18.96 -1.53
CA ASP A 55 7.94 -19.03 -2.87
C ASP A 55 8.94 -17.88 -3.13
N GLY A 56 9.12 -16.97 -2.17
CA GLY A 56 10.01 -15.81 -2.29
C GLY A 56 9.40 -14.64 -3.07
N SER A 57 8.14 -14.74 -3.50
CA SER A 57 7.40 -13.59 -4.03
C SER A 57 6.88 -12.69 -2.91
N VAL A 58 6.80 -11.39 -3.18
CA VAL A 58 6.29 -10.41 -2.23
C VAL A 58 5.17 -9.61 -2.86
N LYS A 59 4.10 -9.41 -2.12
CA LYS A 59 3.04 -8.46 -2.45
C LYS A 59 3.10 -7.31 -1.47
N VAL A 60 3.20 -6.10 -2.01
CA VAL A 60 3.04 -4.86 -1.26
C VAL A 60 1.67 -4.31 -1.57
N ASN A 61 0.94 -3.94 -0.53
CA ASN A 61 -0.28 -3.19 -0.62
C ASN A 61 -0.15 -1.95 0.27
N VAL A 62 -0.39 -0.78 -0.29
CA VAL A 62 -0.53 0.43 0.52
C VAL A 62 -1.88 1.04 0.20
N SER A 63 -2.71 1.22 1.22
CA SER A 63 -4.07 1.67 1.07
C SER A 63 -4.42 2.82 2.02
N TRP A 64 -5.42 3.60 1.63
CA TRP A 64 -6.01 4.64 2.45
C TRP A 64 -7.51 4.69 2.19
N VAL A 65 -8.28 4.55 3.26
CA VAL A 65 -9.73 4.77 3.21
C VAL A 65 -9.96 6.26 3.40
N LYS A 66 -10.30 6.95 2.31
CA LYS A 66 -10.69 8.36 2.39
C LYS A 66 -11.85 8.52 3.36
N PRO A 67 -11.84 9.51 4.28
CA PRO A 67 -13.03 9.81 5.05
C PRO A 67 -14.16 10.24 4.10
N ALA A 68 -15.38 9.75 4.33
CA ALA A 68 -16.55 10.22 3.62
C ALA A 68 -16.76 11.70 3.99
N LEU A 69 -16.65 12.59 2.99
CA LEU A 69 -16.94 14.01 3.11
C LEU A 69 -18.43 14.26 3.37
#